data_AF-W5Y0S4-F1
#
_entry.id   AF-W5Y0S4-F1
#
_cell.length_a   1.000
_cell.length_b   1.000
_cell.length_c   1.000
_cell.angle_alpha   90.00
_cell.angle_beta   90.00
_cell.angle_gamma   90.00
#
_symmetry.space_group_name_H-M   'P 1'
#
loop_
_entity.id
_entity.type
_entity.pdbx_description
1 polymer ?
#
loop_
_entity_poly.entity_id
_entity_poly.type
_entity_poly.pdbx_seq_one_letter_code
_entity_poly.pdbx_strand_id
1 'polypeptide(L)'
;MKSRFIQLGALCGAAALLAACSSQIPANDEVPDRTELLTIAIAPNSYEQVILGEVYKQVLQRKGRDATVVTMAASEDSLLYTLGRSSNDIVIGCSGRLLHDTNPSKAAELAAQYPDFRNPTPEQQDERREATYKAMVSGLSNGLDAADPSNASGCADATDGLAENFVPIFRSAAVPRETRLMLNNASGAMTTKEVAELVSEAQAGESPKDLVSEYLDSKDV
;
A
#
# COMPACT_ATOMS: atom_id res chain seq x y z
N MET A 1 3.59 -30.86 -91.29
CA MET A 1 2.39 -30.35 -91.99
C MET A 1 1.34 -30.00 -90.92
N LYS A 2 0.87 -28.73 -90.89
CA LYS A 2 -0.34 -28.19 -90.20
C LYS A 2 -0.37 -28.23 -88.66
N SER A 3 -0.18 -27.09 -87.98
CA SER A 3 -1.19 -26.10 -87.47
C SER A 3 -1.82 -26.53 -86.13
N ARG A 4 -1.45 -25.93 -84.98
CA ARG A 4 -2.01 -24.72 -84.31
C ARG A 4 -3.51 -24.86 -83.90
N PHE A 5 -3.85 -24.84 -82.60
CA PHE A 5 -4.34 -23.66 -81.82
C PHE A 5 -5.23 -23.98 -80.55
N ILE A 6 -4.90 -23.32 -79.42
CA ILE A 6 -5.68 -22.73 -78.26
C ILE A 6 -6.50 -23.60 -77.28
N GLN A 7 -6.17 -23.52 -75.97
CA GLN A 7 -6.94 -22.92 -74.82
C GLN A 7 -6.37 -23.43 -73.49
N LEU A 8 -5.60 -22.63 -72.74
CA LEU A 8 -5.99 -21.73 -71.64
C LEU A 8 -6.91 -22.37 -70.59
N GLY A 9 -6.32 -22.84 -69.50
CA GLY A 9 -7.01 -23.31 -68.30
C GLY A 9 -6.15 -23.04 -67.07
N ALA A 10 -6.43 -21.94 -66.39
CA ALA A 10 -5.81 -21.54 -65.13
C ALA A 10 -6.32 -22.45 -64.00
N LEU A 11 -5.41 -23.01 -63.20
CA LEU A 11 -5.74 -23.57 -61.88
C LEU A 11 -4.68 -23.11 -60.89
N CYS A 12 -4.94 -21.96 -60.25
CA CYS A 12 -4.21 -21.48 -59.09
C CYS A 12 -4.75 -22.16 -57.82
N GLY A 13 -3.83 -22.73 -57.04
CA GLY A 13 -3.71 -22.46 -55.60
C GLY A 13 -4.70 -23.10 -54.64
N ALA A 14 -4.25 -24.13 -53.92
CA ALA A 14 -4.64 -24.37 -52.53
C ALA A 14 -3.58 -25.25 -51.83
N ALA A 15 -2.47 -24.65 -51.41
CA ALA A 15 -1.61 -25.20 -50.37
C ALA A 15 -1.84 -24.35 -49.11
N ALA A 16 -2.87 -24.71 -48.32
CA ALA A 16 -3.16 -24.05 -47.06
C ALA A 16 -2.18 -24.54 -45.99
N LEU A 17 -1.44 -23.57 -45.46
CA LEU A 17 -0.42 -23.69 -44.43
C LEU A 17 -1.06 -24.12 -43.10
N LEU A 18 -0.69 -25.29 -42.57
CA LEU A 18 -0.92 -25.68 -41.18
C LEU A 18 0.19 -25.09 -40.31
N ALA A 19 0.10 -23.79 -39.99
CA ALA A 19 0.99 -23.15 -39.04
C ALA A 19 0.32 -21.91 -38.44
N ALA A 20 -0.61 -22.08 -37.50
CA ALA A 20 -1.09 -20.97 -36.65
C ALA A 20 -1.93 -21.50 -35.48
N CYS A 21 -1.27 -21.88 -34.38
CA CYS A 21 -1.84 -21.87 -33.02
C CYS A 21 -0.66 -21.92 -32.02
N SER A 22 0.20 -20.90 -32.03
CA SER A 22 1.20 -20.73 -30.97
C SER A 22 1.47 -19.25 -30.75
N SER A 23 0.44 -18.49 -30.41
CA SER A 23 0.64 -17.12 -29.94
C SER A 23 -0.62 -16.62 -29.27
N GLN A 24 -0.90 -17.16 -28.08
CA GLN A 24 -1.71 -16.53 -27.04
C GLN A 24 -1.54 -17.32 -25.74
N ILE A 25 -0.29 -17.40 -25.29
CA ILE A 25 -0.03 -17.59 -23.86
C ILE A 25 -0.32 -16.21 -23.27
N PRO A 26 -1.36 -16.03 -22.44
CA PRO A 26 -1.54 -14.78 -21.73
C PRO A 26 -0.23 -14.50 -20.99
N ALA A 27 0.31 -13.29 -21.14
CA ALA A 27 1.44 -12.87 -20.33
C ALA A 27 1.06 -13.14 -18.88
N ASN A 28 1.81 -14.01 -18.21
CA ASN A 28 1.73 -14.11 -16.77
C ASN A 28 1.98 -12.69 -16.25
N ASP A 29 1.11 -12.18 -15.37
CA ASP A 29 1.45 -11.01 -14.57
C ASP A 29 2.84 -11.26 -13.99
N GLU A 30 3.82 -10.44 -14.37
CA GLU A 30 5.19 -10.59 -13.87
C GLU A 30 5.10 -10.56 -12.34
N VAL A 31 5.44 -11.69 -11.71
CA VAL A 31 5.61 -11.73 -10.26
C VAL A 31 6.74 -10.72 -9.99
N PRO A 32 6.50 -9.67 -9.20
CA PRO A 32 7.52 -8.65 -8.94
C PRO A 32 8.80 -9.33 -8.50
N ASP A 33 9.91 -8.93 -9.12
CA ASP A 33 11.21 -9.47 -8.76
C ASP A 33 11.46 -9.17 -7.28
N ARG A 34 11.79 -10.21 -6.51
CA ARG A 34 12.01 -10.09 -5.06
C ARG A 34 13.22 -9.23 -4.73
N THR A 35 14.05 -8.89 -5.72
CA THR A 35 15.20 -7.99 -5.60
C THR A 35 14.88 -6.53 -5.87
N GLU A 36 13.65 -6.18 -6.28
CA GLU A 36 13.29 -4.78 -6.51
C GLU A 36 13.17 -4.03 -5.17
N LEU A 37 13.94 -2.95 -5.06
CA LEU A 37 13.99 -2.06 -3.89
C LEU A 37 12.61 -1.43 -3.68
N LEU A 38 11.98 -1.72 -2.53
CA LEU A 38 10.70 -1.09 -2.20
C LEU A 38 10.89 0.36 -1.79
N THR A 39 9.98 1.21 -2.21
CA THR A 39 9.98 2.63 -1.91
C THR A 39 8.79 2.98 -1.02
N ILE A 40 9.08 3.50 0.17
CA ILE A 40 8.09 3.97 1.14
C ILE A 40 8.04 5.49 1.05
N ALA A 41 6.94 6.01 0.54
CA ALA A 41 6.70 7.44 0.44
C ALA A 41 6.11 7.99 1.75
N ILE A 42 6.72 9.06 2.25
CA ILE A 42 6.32 9.75 3.48
C ILE A 42 6.01 11.22 3.20
N ALA A 43 5.07 11.79 3.95
CA ALA A 43 4.76 13.21 3.83
C ALA A 43 5.94 14.08 4.34
N PRO A 44 6.23 15.22 3.69
CA PRO A 44 7.26 16.14 4.17
C PRO A 44 6.85 16.79 5.48
N ASN A 45 7.85 17.23 6.27
CA ASN A 45 7.66 18.00 7.51
C ASN A 45 6.80 17.33 8.58
N SER A 46 6.70 16.00 8.59
CA SER A 46 6.01 15.22 9.63
C SER A 46 6.97 14.23 10.28
N TYR A 47 7.35 14.49 11.53
CA TYR A 47 8.16 13.55 12.32
C TYR A 47 7.46 12.21 12.53
N GLU A 48 6.12 12.21 12.64
CA GLU A 48 5.32 10.97 12.69
C GLU A 48 5.54 10.13 11.43
N GLN A 49 5.46 10.75 10.26
CA GLN A 49 5.66 10.05 8.99
C GLN A 49 7.11 9.59 8.79
N VAL A 50 8.09 10.36 9.28
CA VAL A 50 9.50 9.94 9.30
C VAL A 50 9.69 8.70 10.18
N ILE A 51 9.14 8.70 11.40
CA ILE A 51 9.22 7.55 12.32
C ILE A 51 8.52 6.33 11.71
N LEU A 52 7.29 6.49 11.20
CA LEU A 52 6.55 5.39 10.58
C LEU A 52 7.32 4.82 9.37
N GLY A 53 7.80 5.67 8.47
CA GLY A 53 8.61 5.25 7.33
C GLY A 53 9.83 4.44 7.76
N GLU A 54 10.52 4.89 8.81
CA GLU A 54 11.69 4.20 9.35
C GLU A 54 11.33 2.86 10.00
N VAL A 55 10.23 2.77 10.75
CA VAL A 55 9.73 1.52 11.36
C VAL A 55 9.48 0.48 10.27
N TYR A 56 8.68 0.81 9.26
CA TYR A 56 8.38 -0.14 8.19
C TYR A 56 9.62 -0.50 7.37
N LYS A 57 10.49 0.48 7.06
CA LYS A 57 11.75 0.24 6.33
C LYS A 57 12.64 -0.76 7.09
N GLN A 58 12.87 -0.53 8.38
CA GLN A 58 13.77 -1.38 9.16
C GLN A 58 13.19 -2.78 9.39
N VAL A 59 11.88 -2.91 9.62
CA VAL A 59 11.23 -4.23 9.73
C VAL A 59 11.36 -5.02 8.42
N LEU A 60 11.17 -4.37 7.26
CA LEU A 60 11.39 -5.00 5.96
C LEU A 60 12.84 -5.46 5.80
N GLN A 61 13.81 -4.59 6.09
CA GLN A 61 15.24 -4.88 5.95
C GLN A 61 15.71 -6.01 6.88
N ARG A 62 15.27 -6.00 8.16
CA ARG A 62 15.55 -7.07 9.14
C ARG A 62 15.01 -8.44 8.69
N LYS A 63 13.97 -8.44 7.86
CA LYS A 63 13.34 -9.65 7.29
C LYS A 63 13.79 -9.94 5.84
N GLY A 64 14.86 -9.29 5.39
CA GLY A 64 15.50 -9.57 4.11
C GLY A 64 14.81 -8.97 2.89
N ARG A 65 13.99 -7.93 3.08
CA ARG A 65 13.41 -7.15 1.98
C ARG A 65 14.02 -5.74 1.94
N ASP A 66 14.72 -5.44 0.85
CA ASP A 66 15.28 -4.11 0.65
C ASP A 66 14.17 -3.07 0.50
N ALA A 67 14.29 -2.00 1.28
CA ALA A 67 13.37 -0.88 1.26
C ALA A 67 14.14 0.43 1.50
N THR A 68 13.60 1.52 0.96
CA THR A 68 14.08 2.89 1.20
C THR A 68 12.89 3.81 1.47
N VAL A 69 13.15 4.90 2.20
CA VAL A 69 12.17 5.95 2.45
C VAL A 69 12.44 7.12 1.52
N VAL A 70 11.39 7.65 0.90
CA VAL A 70 11.45 8.83 0.05
C VAL A 70 10.45 9.86 0.55
N THR A 71 10.88 11.12 0.66
CA THR A 71 10.00 12.21 1.05
C THR A 71 9.24 12.71 -0.17
N MET A 72 7.92 12.75 -0.07
CA MET A 72 7.05 13.27 -1.12
C MET A 72 7.26 14.77 -1.32
N ALA A 73 7.02 15.24 -2.54
CA ALA A 73 6.98 16.67 -2.80
C ALA A 73 5.78 17.30 -2.07
N ALA A 74 5.97 18.49 -1.49
CA ALA A 74 4.93 19.18 -0.71
C ALA A 74 3.66 19.55 -1.50
N SER A 75 3.71 19.48 -2.84
CA SER A 75 2.57 19.71 -3.73
C SER A 75 1.70 18.48 -3.97
N GLU A 76 2.05 17.32 -3.41
CA GLU A 76 1.26 16.10 -3.53
C GLU A 76 0.21 16.04 -2.42
N ASP A 77 -0.99 16.54 -2.73
CA ASP A 77 -2.07 16.72 -1.75
C ASP A 77 -2.74 15.41 -1.30
N SER A 78 -2.50 14.27 -1.98
CA SER A 78 -3.14 12.98 -1.66
C SER A 78 -2.16 11.81 -1.74
N LEU A 79 -1.99 11.11 -0.60
CA LEU A 79 -1.13 9.92 -0.47
C LEU A 79 -1.49 8.83 -1.49
N LEU A 80 -2.77 8.61 -1.74
CA LEU A 80 -3.25 7.59 -2.69
C LEU A 80 -3.01 8.00 -4.14
N TYR A 81 -3.14 9.29 -4.45
CA TYR A 81 -2.80 9.81 -5.77
C TYR A 81 -1.32 9.62 -6.09
N THR A 82 -0.44 9.79 -5.08
CA THR A 82 0.99 9.54 -5.21
C THR A 82 1.26 8.08 -5.53
N LEU A 83 0.67 7.11 -4.81
CA LEU A 83 0.82 5.68 -5.14
C LEU A 83 0.37 5.33 -6.56
N GLY A 84 -0.69 5.97 -7.07
CA GLY A 84 -1.22 5.70 -8.40
C GLY A 84 -0.39 6.27 -9.56
N ARG A 85 0.48 7.26 -9.32
CA ARG A 85 1.26 7.97 -10.36
C ARG A 85 2.76 7.84 -10.26
N SER A 86 3.28 7.63 -9.05
CA SER A 86 4.72 7.58 -8.80
C SER A 86 5.26 6.16 -8.90
N SER A 87 6.58 6.04 -8.94
CA SER A 87 7.28 4.77 -8.73
C SER A 87 7.28 4.33 -7.25
N ASN A 88 6.41 4.89 -6.41
CA ASN A 88 6.34 4.53 -4.99
C ASN A 88 5.53 3.24 -4.80
N ASP A 89 5.99 2.39 -3.88
CA ASP A 89 5.36 1.09 -3.64
C ASP A 89 4.40 1.11 -2.46
N ILE A 90 4.74 1.89 -1.43
CA ILE A 90 4.05 1.92 -0.13
C ILE A 90 3.89 3.38 0.32
N VAL A 91 2.71 3.71 0.88
CA VAL A 91 2.50 4.90 1.72
C VAL A 91 1.87 4.47 3.05
N ILE A 92 2.02 5.29 4.08
CA ILE A 92 1.44 5.03 5.40
C ILE A 92 0.44 6.14 5.72
N GLY A 93 -0.85 5.81 5.71
CA GLY A 93 -1.93 6.73 6.07
C GLY A 93 -2.66 6.29 7.33
N CYS A 94 -3.68 7.05 7.74
CA CYS A 94 -4.58 6.65 8.81
C CYS A 94 -5.93 6.23 8.23
N SER A 95 -6.52 5.16 8.77
CA SER A 95 -7.71 4.53 8.19
C SER A 95 -8.91 5.47 8.05
N GLY A 96 -9.18 6.33 9.04
CA GLY A 96 -10.30 7.27 9.01
C GLY A 96 -10.09 8.37 7.98
N ARG A 97 -8.90 9.00 7.98
CA ARG A 97 -8.51 9.98 6.97
C ARG A 97 -8.54 9.42 5.55
N LEU A 98 -7.99 8.22 5.33
CA LEU A 98 -8.03 7.55 4.03
C LEU A 98 -9.46 7.24 3.59
N LEU A 99 -10.35 6.89 4.53
CA LEU A 99 -11.77 6.69 4.23
C LEU A 99 -12.46 8.00 3.83
N HIS A 100 -12.16 9.12 4.51
CA HIS A 100 -12.64 10.45 4.10
C HIS A 100 -12.21 10.82 2.69
N ASP A 101 -10.95 10.52 2.33
CA ASP A 101 -10.40 10.84 1.01
C ASP A 101 -11.01 9.96 -0.10
N THR A 102 -11.23 8.68 0.18
CA THR A 102 -11.70 7.70 -0.84
C THR A 102 -13.21 7.63 -0.94
N ASN A 103 -13.93 7.77 0.19
CA ASN A 103 -15.37 7.64 0.27
C ASN A 103 -15.95 8.52 1.40
N PRO A 104 -16.03 9.85 1.20
CA PRO A 104 -16.48 10.78 2.23
C PRO A 104 -17.92 10.54 2.68
N SER A 105 -18.79 10.01 1.80
CA SER A 105 -20.16 9.66 2.18
C SER A 105 -20.19 8.49 3.16
N LYS A 106 -19.37 7.45 2.92
CA LYS A 106 -19.29 6.31 3.83
C LYS A 106 -18.58 6.67 5.13
N ALA A 107 -17.57 7.55 5.07
CA ALA A 107 -16.90 8.10 6.23
C ALA A 107 -17.92 8.76 7.18
N ALA A 108 -18.74 9.68 6.65
CA ALA A 108 -19.76 10.38 7.43
C ALA A 108 -20.84 9.42 7.99
N GLU A 109 -21.30 8.46 7.20
CA GLU A 109 -22.26 7.45 7.63
C GLU A 109 -21.72 6.60 8.79
N LEU A 110 -20.47 6.16 8.69
CA LEU A 110 -19.83 5.32 9.70
C LEU A 110 -19.49 6.11 10.97
N ALA A 111 -18.98 7.33 10.84
CA ALA A 111 -18.69 8.21 11.96
C ALA A 111 -19.94 8.47 12.82
N ALA A 112 -21.11 8.60 12.19
CA ALA A 112 -22.39 8.82 12.88
C ALA A 112 -22.84 7.62 13.75
N GLN A 113 -22.29 6.42 13.53
CA GLN A 113 -22.60 5.23 14.33
C GLN A 113 -21.88 5.23 15.69
N TYR A 114 -20.85 6.07 15.85
CA TYR A 114 -20.04 6.15 17.06
C TYR A 114 -20.04 7.57 17.66
N PRO A 115 -21.19 8.11 18.11
CA PRO A 115 -21.27 9.47 18.64
C PRO A 115 -20.44 9.69 19.92
N ASP A 116 -20.20 8.64 20.71
CA ASP A 116 -19.47 8.68 21.99
C ASP A 116 -18.00 8.20 21.87
N PHE A 117 -17.37 8.41 20.71
CA PHE A 117 -16.03 7.91 20.37
C PHE A 117 -14.88 8.41 21.25
N ARG A 118 -15.11 9.42 22.10
CA ARG A 118 -14.07 10.00 22.97
C ARG A 118 -13.74 9.13 24.18
N ASN A 119 -14.68 8.29 24.63
CA ASN A 119 -14.47 7.38 25.77
C ASN A 119 -15.03 5.98 25.46
N PRO A 120 -14.47 5.27 24.46
CA PRO A 120 -14.96 3.97 24.07
C PRO A 120 -14.55 2.89 25.07
N THR A 121 -15.33 1.82 25.20
CA THR A 121 -14.82 0.56 25.77
C THR A 121 -13.82 -0.10 24.82
N PRO A 122 -12.98 -1.05 25.28
CA PRO A 122 -12.09 -1.81 24.40
C PRO A 122 -12.83 -2.47 23.22
N GLU A 123 -14.00 -3.06 23.47
CA GLU A 123 -14.82 -3.69 22.44
C GLU A 123 -15.30 -2.67 21.40
N GLN A 124 -15.76 -1.49 21.84
CA GLN A 124 -16.17 -0.41 20.94
C GLN A 124 -14.99 0.14 20.12
N GLN A 125 -13.79 0.18 20.70
CA GLN A 125 -12.58 0.57 19.99
C GLN A 125 -12.20 -0.45 18.92
N ASP A 126 -12.29 -1.74 19.24
CA ASP A 126 -12.01 -2.83 18.30
C ASP A 126 -13.03 -2.87 17.15
N GLU A 127 -14.32 -2.77 17.46
CA GLU A 127 -15.39 -2.70 16.45
C GLU A 127 -15.21 -1.50 15.53
N ARG A 128 -14.91 -0.32 16.08
CA ARG A 128 -14.67 0.90 15.30
C ARG A 128 -13.44 0.76 14.41
N ARG A 129 -12.34 0.20 14.93
CA ARG A 129 -11.11 -0.07 14.17
C ARG A 129 -11.40 -0.97 12.98
N GLU A 130 -12.07 -2.10 13.22
CA GLU A 130 -12.41 -3.06 12.19
C GLU A 130 -13.37 -2.48 11.14
N ALA A 131 -14.43 -1.79 11.58
CA ALA A 131 -15.40 -1.19 10.68
C ALA A 131 -14.79 -0.10 9.79
N THR A 132 -13.95 0.77 10.37
CA THR A 132 -13.26 1.83 9.62
C THR A 132 -12.28 1.24 8.62
N TYR A 133 -11.47 0.26 9.04
CA TYR A 133 -10.52 -0.42 8.15
C TYR A 133 -11.22 -1.12 6.98
N LYS A 134 -12.29 -1.90 7.25
CA LYS A 134 -13.05 -2.58 6.19
C LYS A 134 -13.68 -1.59 5.20
N ALA A 135 -14.24 -0.50 5.70
CA ALA A 135 -14.81 0.55 4.85
C ALA A 135 -13.74 1.22 3.99
N MET A 136 -12.58 1.53 4.57
CA MET A 136 -11.43 2.11 3.87
C MET A 136 -10.93 1.19 2.75
N VAL A 137 -10.65 -0.09 3.05
CA VAL A 137 -10.18 -1.06 2.05
C VAL A 137 -11.18 -1.21 0.91
N SER A 138 -12.48 -1.20 1.21
CA SER A 138 -13.55 -1.28 0.20
C SER A 138 -13.60 -0.05 -0.73
N GLY A 139 -13.02 1.07 -0.33
CA GLY A 139 -12.94 2.31 -1.11
C GLY A 139 -11.68 2.44 -1.96
N LEU A 140 -10.70 1.53 -1.82
CA LEU A 140 -9.46 1.59 -2.58
C LEU A 140 -9.67 1.32 -4.08
N SER A 141 -8.89 2.00 -4.92
CA SER A 141 -8.89 1.77 -6.37
C SER A 141 -8.26 0.42 -6.72
N ASN A 142 -8.63 -0.14 -7.87
CA ASN A 142 -8.02 -1.35 -8.41
C ASN A 142 -6.48 -1.25 -8.46
N GLY A 143 -5.80 -2.33 -8.05
CA GLY A 143 -4.34 -2.41 -8.04
C GLY A 143 -3.68 -1.85 -6.77
N LEU A 144 -4.47 -1.29 -5.85
CA LEU A 144 -4.04 -0.98 -4.49
C LEU A 144 -4.61 -2.00 -3.50
N ASP A 145 -3.85 -2.28 -2.45
CA ASP A 145 -4.28 -3.10 -1.32
C ASP A 145 -3.67 -2.53 -0.02
N ALA A 146 -4.10 -3.05 1.12
CA ALA A 146 -3.68 -2.60 2.44
C ALA A 146 -3.07 -3.74 3.26
N ALA A 147 -2.12 -3.38 4.14
CA ALA A 147 -1.67 -4.24 5.22
C ALA A 147 -2.60 -4.07 6.43
N ASP A 148 -2.44 -4.92 7.44
CA ASP A 148 -3.25 -4.83 8.66
C ASP A 148 -3.03 -3.47 9.35
N PRO A 149 -4.09 -2.87 9.93
CA PRO A 149 -3.96 -1.63 10.67
C PRO A 149 -3.09 -1.83 11.91
N SER A 150 -2.30 -0.83 12.28
CA SER A 150 -1.47 -0.88 13.49
C SER A 150 -2.28 -0.82 14.78
N ASN A 151 -1.70 -1.31 15.88
CA ASN A 151 -2.26 -1.10 17.22
C ASN A 151 -2.14 0.37 17.67
N ALA A 152 -1.18 1.10 17.11
CA ALA A 152 -1.08 2.54 17.25
C ALA A 152 -2.14 3.28 16.42
N SER A 153 -2.55 4.43 16.92
CA SER A 153 -3.32 5.44 16.19
C SER A 153 -2.55 6.75 16.19
N GLY A 154 -2.68 7.52 15.12
CA GLY A 154 -2.07 8.84 15.03
C GLY A 154 -2.82 9.71 14.02
N CYS A 155 -2.08 10.48 13.23
CA CYS A 155 -2.64 11.50 12.34
C CYS A 155 -3.52 12.50 13.11
N ALA A 156 -2.87 13.31 13.96
CA ALA A 156 -3.41 14.42 14.75
C ALA A 156 -4.94 14.66 14.64
N ASP A 157 -5.61 14.36 15.75
CA ASP A 157 -7.03 14.53 16.07
C ASP A 157 -7.99 13.60 15.33
N ALA A 158 -8.49 12.57 16.04
CA ALA A 158 -9.75 11.93 15.68
C ALA A 158 -10.86 13.00 15.71
N THR A 159 -11.16 13.55 14.54
CA THR A 159 -12.14 14.64 14.41
C THR A 159 -13.58 14.14 14.53
N ASP A 160 -13.78 12.83 14.41
CA ASP A 160 -15.07 12.18 14.42
C ASP A 160 -15.00 10.74 14.97
N GLY A 161 -16.09 9.99 14.79
CA GLY A 161 -16.24 8.61 15.25
C GLY A 161 -15.47 7.55 14.46
N LEU A 162 -14.49 7.91 13.61
CA LEU A 162 -13.66 6.94 12.88
C LEU A 162 -12.37 6.60 13.64
N ALA A 163 -11.84 5.41 13.37
CA ALA A 163 -10.54 5.01 13.90
C ALA A 163 -9.40 5.52 13.00
N GLU A 164 -8.36 6.07 13.60
CA GLU A 164 -7.18 6.62 12.90
C GLU A 164 -5.93 5.75 13.10
N ASN A 165 -6.08 4.43 12.99
CA ASN A 165 -4.95 3.51 13.02
C ASN A 165 -4.07 3.68 11.78
N PHE A 166 -2.75 3.55 11.92
CA PHE A 166 -1.85 3.61 10.78
C PHE A 166 -2.04 2.38 9.90
N VAL A 167 -2.07 2.59 8.59
CA VAL A 167 -2.27 1.54 7.60
C VAL A 167 -1.29 1.75 6.44
N PRO A 168 -0.41 0.77 6.16
CA PRO A 168 0.32 0.73 4.91
C PRO A 168 -0.64 0.43 3.76
N ILE A 169 -0.72 1.36 2.81
CA ILE A 169 -1.36 1.14 1.50
C ILE A 169 -0.26 0.90 0.48
N PHE A 170 -0.46 -0.04 -0.42
CA PHE A 170 0.57 -0.43 -1.37
C PHE A 170 0.02 -0.85 -2.72
N ARG A 171 0.87 -0.82 -3.75
CA ARG A 171 0.56 -1.41 -5.06
C ARG A 171 0.58 -2.93 -4.93
N SER A 172 -0.54 -3.59 -5.22
CA SER A 172 -0.66 -5.05 -5.07
C SER A 172 0.39 -5.81 -5.91
N ALA A 173 0.79 -5.24 -7.04
CA ALA A 173 1.83 -5.79 -7.91
C ALA A 173 3.25 -5.68 -7.35
N ALA A 174 3.52 -4.82 -6.35
CA ALA A 174 4.86 -4.63 -5.79
C ALA A 174 5.07 -5.39 -4.47
N VAL A 175 3.99 -5.63 -3.72
CA VAL A 175 4.02 -6.21 -2.38
C VAL A 175 3.40 -7.62 -2.39
N PRO A 176 4.21 -8.67 -2.51
CA PRO A 176 3.72 -10.04 -2.43
C PRO A 176 3.31 -10.41 -1.00
N ARG A 177 2.64 -11.56 -0.86
CA ARG A 177 2.05 -12.01 0.42
C ARG A 177 3.06 -12.04 1.57
N GLU A 178 4.29 -12.50 1.33
CA GLU A 178 5.35 -12.53 2.34
C GLU A 178 5.73 -11.14 2.85
N THR A 179 5.84 -10.16 1.96
CA THR A 179 6.15 -8.77 2.31
C THR A 179 5.00 -8.15 3.08
N ARG A 180 3.75 -8.46 2.72
CA ARG A 180 2.58 -8.04 3.49
C ARG A 180 2.63 -8.54 4.94
N LEU A 181 3.08 -9.77 5.18
CA LEU A 181 3.26 -10.28 6.56
C LEU A 181 4.34 -9.51 7.33
N MET A 182 5.40 -9.04 6.65
CA MET A 182 6.41 -8.17 7.26
C MET A 182 5.82 -6.83 7.67
N LEU A 183 4.97 -6.23 6.82
CA LEU A 183 4.24 -5.01 7.14
C LEU A 183 3.30 -5.22 8.34
N ASN A 184 2.57 -6.33 8.38
CA ASN A 184 1.68 -6.65 9.50
C ASN A 184 2.45 -6.83 10.83
N ASN A 185 3.68 -7.36 10.79
CA ASN A 185 4.54 -7.43 11.98
C ASN A 185 4.90 -6.04 12.51
N ALA A 186 5.24 -5.10 11.63
CA ALA A 186 5.48 -3.71 12.01
C ALA A 186 4.22 -3.07 12.61
N SER A 187 3.06 -3.23 11.96
CA SER A 187 1.76 -2.76 12.45
C SER A 187 1.45 -3.27 13.87
N GLY A 188 1.71 -4.56 14.12
CA GLY A 188 1.43 -5.20 15.40
C GLY A 188 2.36 -4.74 16.54
N ALA A 189 3.60 -4.36 16.23
CA ALA A 189 4.60 -3.95 17.23
C ALA A 189 4.33 -2.57 17.84
N MET A 190 3.72 -1.67 17.06
CA MET A 190 3.53 -0.26 17.41
C MET A 190 2.38 -0.02 18.38
N THR A 191 2.63 0.74 19.45
CA THR A 191 1.57 1.31 20.30
C THR A 191 1.53 2.83 20.16
N THR A 192 0.36 3.45 20.37
CA THR A 192 0.20 4.90 20.25
C THR A 192 1.18 5.67 21.13
N LYS A 193 1.39 5.20 22.36
CA LYS A 193 2.29 5.84 23.31
C LYS A 193 3.74 5.80 22.81
N GLU A 194 4.22 4.64 22.37
CA GLU A 194 5.61 4.48 21.95
C GLU A 194 5.90 5.24 20.65
N VAL A 195 4.97 5.23 19.69
CA VAL A 195 5.11 6.05 18.48
C VAL A 195 5.18 7.54 18.85
N ALA A 196 4.35 8.01 19.77
CA ALA A 196 4.40 9.40 20.24
C ALA A 196 5.72 9.75 20.96
N GLU A 197 6.28 8.82 21.74
CA GLU A 197 7.59 8.97 22.39
C GLU A 197 8.71 9.09 21.35
N LEU A 198 8.78 8.17 20.39
CA LEU A 198 9.75 8.22 19.29
C LEU A 198 9.67 9.52 18.48
N VAL A 199 8.44 10.00 18.22
CA VAL A 199 8.21 11.27 17.54
C VAL A 199 8.73 12.45 18.37
N SER A 200 8.47 12.44 19.68
CA SER A 200 8.95 13.49 20.59
C SER A 200 10.48 13.54 20.67
N GLU A 201 11.14 12.40 20.72
CA GLU A 201 12.61 12.29 20.75
C GLU A 201 13.23 12.75 19.43
N ALA A 202 12.64 12.34 18.30
CA ALA A 202 13.06 12.82 16.98
C ALA A 202 12.90 14.34 16.84
N GLN A 203 11.83 14.91 17.38
CA GLN A 203 11.62 16.37 17.44
C GLN A 203 12.67 17.07 18.31
N ALA A 204 13.16 16.42 19.36
CA ALA A 204 14.24 16.93 20.20
C ALA A 204 15.62 16.86 19.53
N GLY A 205 15.71 16.31 18.31
CA GLY A 205 16.92 16.26 17.49
C GLY A 205 17.62 14.90 17.48
N GLU A 206 17.04 13.89 18.10
CA GLU A 206 17.55 12.53 18.03
C GLU A 206 17.34 11.92 16.63
N SER A 207 18.21 10.98 16.25
CA SER A 207 18.21 10.35 14.94
C SER A 207 17.03 9.37 14.82
N PRO A 208 16.04 9.59 13.92
CA PRO A 208 14.90 8.70 13.77
C PRO A 208 15.30 7.26 13.46
N LYS A 209 16.40 7.09 12.69
CA LYS A 209 16.97 5.79 12.37
C LYS A 209 17.43 5.04 13.62
N ASP A 210 18.16 5.71 14.50
CA ASP A 210 18.75 5.07 15.66
C ASP A 210 17.67 4.77 16.72
N LEU A 211 16.76 5.74 16.95
CA LEU A 211 15.59 5.58 17.80
C LEU A 211 14.74 4.36 17.40
N VAL A 212 14.41 4.24 16.12
CA VAL A 212 13.62 3.12 15.62
C VAL A 212 14.38 1.80 15.70
N SER A 213 15.69 1.80 15.48
CA SER A 213 16.49 0.59 15.61
C SER A 213 16.47 0.05 17.04
N GLU A 214 16.70 0.91 18.02
CA GLU A 214 16.65 0.56 19.44
C GLU A 214 15.24 0.11 19.85
N TYR A 215 14.22 0.82 19.37
CA TYR A 215 12.82 0.44 19.58
C TYR A 215 12.54 -0.97 19.07
N LEU A 216 12.92 -1.30 17.83
CA LEU A 216 12.68 -2.62 17.24
C LEU A 216 13.47 -3.73 17.93
N ASP A 217 14.70 -3.43 18.40
CA ASP A 217 15.48 -4.36 19.22
C ASP A 217 14.76 -4.70 20.54
N SER A 218 14.09 -3.73 21.16
CA SER A 218 13.29 -3.96 22.38
C SER A 218 12.03 -4.80 22.17
N LYS A 219 11.60 -4.97 20.90
CA LYS A 219 10.37 -5.67 20.52
C LYS A 219 10.61 -7.09 20.00
N ASP A 220 11.86 -7.50 19.83
CA ASP A 220 12.25 -8.76 19.16
C ASP A 220 11.66 -8.90 17.73
N VAL A 221 11.59 -7.80 16.97
CA VAL A 221 10.98 -7.75 15.61
C VAL A 221 11.99 -7.61 14.48
#